data_AF-A0A1V6AGQ1-F1
#
_entry.id   AF-A0A1V6AGQ1-F1
#
_cell.length_a   1.000
_cell.length_b   1.000
_cell.length_c   1.000
_cell.angle_alpha   90.00
_cell.angle_beta   90.00
_cell.angle_gamma   90.00
#
_symmetry.space_group_name_H-M   'P 1'
#
loop_
_entity.id
_entity.type
_entity.pdbx_description
1 polymer ?
#
loop_
_entity_poly.entity_id
_entity_poly.type
_entity_poly.pdbx_seq_one_letter_code
_entity_poly.pdbx_strand_id
1 'polypeptide(L)'
;MTPEDVINEVKKAGLRGRGGGGFPAAVKWEGVRRAHGEPKYVIANGDEGDPGAYMDRSLMEGNPHSVIEGMIIGAYAVGSNQGYIYVRNEYPLAVTHLTIALEAARQNGLLGKNILGTNFSFDIHINKGAGAFVCGESSALFASIEGRAGEPRAKYVHAVEKGLYDKPTVLNNVETWANVPLIINKGADWYASIGTEGSKGTKIFSLVGKINNTGLIEVPMGTTLYEIIYDMGGGIPNGRKFKAVQTGGPSGGCIPERLLDIPVDFDKLYEVGSMMGSGGMIVMDETSCMVDVARYFLEFLKEESCGKCVPCREGIRRMSDILEDICSGRGREGDIEILESMGAAIADGSLCALGGSAPNPVLSTIRYFREEYEAHIKEHRCPAGVCKALITYGIDAEKCTGCGVCVKVCATQAITGEKKKAHVIDKDKCTRCGACIQSCKFDAIKVK
;
A
#
# COMPACT_ATOMS: atom_id res chain seq x y z
N MET A 1 -25.24 15.79 21.87
CA MET A 1 -24.86 16.46 20.62
C MET A 1 -25.95 16.19 19.60
N THR A 2 -26.37 17.19 18.84
CA THR A 2 -27.22 16.98 17.65
C THR A 2 -26.39 16.32 16.53
N PRO A 3 -27.02 15.74 15.49
CA PRO A 3 -26.29 15.19 14.34
C PRO A 3 -25.35 16.23 13.69
N GLU A 4 -25.80 17.48 13.58
CA GLU A 4 -25.03 18.58 13.04
C GLU A 4 -23.85 18.97 13.95
N ASP A 5 -24.01 18.91 15.28
CA ASP A 5 -22.90 19.12 16.21
C ASP A 5 -21.81 18.05 16.05
N VAL A 6 -22.20 16.79 15.82
CA VAL A 6 -21.22 15.69 15.58
C VAL A 6 -20.42 15.95 14.31
N ILE A 7 -21.08 16.35 13.21
CA ILE A 7 -20.39 16.70 11.96
C ILE A 7 -19.44 17.89 12.18
N ASN A 8 -19.88 18.92 12.90
CA ASN A 8 -19.08 20.09 13.20
C ASN A 8 -17.86 19.77 14.08
N GLU A 9 -18.01 18.87 15.05
CA GLU A 9 -16.90 18.43 15.90
C GLU A 9 -15.85 17.66 15.07
N VAL A 10 -16.27 16.72 14.22
CA VAL A 10 -15.36 16.01 13.30
C VAL A 10 -14.72 16.95 12.27
N LYS A 11 -15.45 17.99 11.83
CA LYS A 11 -14.93 19.03 10.94
C LYS A 11 -13.86 19.87 11.63
N LYS A 12 -14.11 20.30 12.86
CA LYS A 12 -13.17 21.05 13.70
C LYS A 12 -11.92 20.23 14.02
N ALA A 13 -12.06 18.92 14.23
CA ALA A 13 -10.94 18.02 14.45
C ALA A 13 -10.02 17.90 13.22
N GLY A 14 -10.49 18.24 12.02
CA GLY A 14 -9.71 18.15 10.79
C GLY A 14 -9.44 16.70 10.35
N LEU A 15 -10.33 15.76 10.68
CA LEU A 15 -10.16 14.35 10.32
C LEU A 15 -10.15 14.15 8.80
N ARG A 16 -8.99 13.80 8.25
CA ARG A 16 -8.81 13.34 6.86
C ARG A 16 -8.94 11.83 6.77
N GLY A 17 -9.60 11.34 5.71
CA GLY A 17 -9.81 9.90 5.50
C GLY A 17 -8.50 9.11 5.44
N ARG A 18 -8.45 8.00 6.17
CA ARG A 18 -7.25 7.18 6.38
C ARG A 18 -7.00 6.08 5.34
N GLY A 19 -7.92 5.87 4.40
CA GLY A 19 -7.78 4.92 3.29
C GLY A 19 -7.04 5.48 2.07
N GLY A 20 -5.99 6.28 2.25
CA GLY A 20 -5.12 6.78 1.17
C GLY A 20 -5.42 8.17 0.60
N GLY A 21 -6.67 8.45 0.20
CA GLY A 21 -6.98 9.69 -0.50
C GLY A 21 -7.01 10.97 0.35
N GLY A 22 -6.97 10.87 1.68
CA GLY A 22 -6.88 12.04 2.58
C GLY A 22 -8.07 13.01 2.51
N PHE A 23 -9.20 12.66 1.88
CA PHE A 23 -10.35 13.56 1.76
C PHE A 23 -10.99 13.85 3.13
N PRO A 24 -11.38 15.10 3.45
CA PRO A 24 -11.98 15.46 4.74
C PRO A 24 -13.24 14.64 5.04
N ALA A 25 -13.26 13.91 6.16
CA ALA A 25 -14.36 13.01 6.51
C ALA A 25 -15.68 13.78 6.71
N ALA A 26 -15.64 14.88 7.44
CA ALA A 26 -16.83 15.69 7.74
C ALA A 26 -17.51 16.24 6.48
N VAL A 27 -16.76 16.58 5.42
CA VAL A 27 -17.33 17.05 4.15
C VAL A 27 -18.15 15.96 3.47
N LYS A 28 -17.69 14.69 3.52
CA LYS A 28 -18.48 13.55 3.02
C LYS A 28 -19.77 13.37 3.82
N TRP A 29 -19.68 13.51 5.13
CA TRP A 29 -20.81 13.31 6.04
C TRP A 29 -21.86 14.41 5.86
N GLU A 30 -21.41 15.65 5.77
CA GLU A 30 -22.24 16.82 5.46
C GLU A 30 -22.95 16.67 4.11
N GLY A 31 -22.24 16.17 3.09
CA GLY A 31 -22.81 15.83 1.78
C GLY A 31 -23.95 14.83 1.88
N VAL A 32 -23.75 13.69 2.54
CA VAL A 32 -24.79 12.64 2.68
C VAL A 32 -25.95 13.10 3.57
N ARG A 33 -25.67 13.86 4.63
CA ARG A 33 -26.71 14.41 5.50
C ARG A 33 -27.66 15.32 4.71
N ARG A 34 -27.12 16.16 3.82
CA ARG A 34 -27.90 17.08 2.97
C ARG A 34 -28.51 16.43 1.74
N ALA A 35 -27.94 15.32 1.27
CA ALA A 35 -28.41 14.64 0.07
C ALA A 35 -29.85 14.14 0.21
N HIS A 36 -30.59 14.26 -0.88
CA HIS A 36 -31.93 13.70 -1.00
C HIS A 36 -31.85 12.21 -1.33
N GLY A 37 -32.65 11.40 -0.64
CA GLY A 37 -32.77 9.98 -0.89
C GLY A 37 -32.67 9.17 0.39
N GLU A 38 -33.63 8.26 0.58
CA GLU A 38 -33.65 7.28 1.65
C GLU A 38 -33.74 5.86 1.07
N PRO A 39 -33.23 4.84 1.78
CA PRO A 39 -32.39 4.96 2.98
C PRO A 39 -31.01 5.54 2.67
N LYS A 40 -30.35 6.15 3.65
CA LYS A 40 -28.92 6.49 3.60
C LYS A 40 -28.08 5.31 4.09
N TYR A 41 -26.87 5.16 3.56
CA TYR A 41 -25.96 4.07 3.94
C TYR A 41 -24.65 4.58 4.55
N VAL A 42 -24.12 3.82 5.50
CA VAL A 42 -22.78 4.02 6.08
C VAL A 42 -21.94 2.77 5.86
N ILE A 43 -20.73 2.95 5.35
CA ILE A 43 -19.85 1.84 5.01
C ILE A 43 -18.47 2.03 5.64
N ALA A 44 -18.01 0.98 6.33
CA ALA A 44 -16.62 0.82 6.70
C ALA A 44 -15.91 -0.06 5.66
N ASN A 45 -14.95 0.53 4.96
CA ASN A 45 -14.10 -0.18 4.03
C ASN A 45 -12.90 -0.79 4.79
N GLY A 46 -12.93 -2.11 4.96
CA GLY A 46 -11.83 -2.93 5.48
C GLY A 46 -11.19 -3.82 4.40
N ASP A 47 -11.36 -3.46 3.12
CA ASP A 47 -10.66 -4.10 2.00
C ASP A 47 -9.25 -3.52 1.86
N GLU A 48 -8.34 -4.03 2.68
CA GLU A 48 -6.92 -3.68 2.68
C GLU A 48 -6.15 -4.68 1.81
N GLY A 49 -6.07 -4.43 0.50
CA GLY A 49 -5.38 -5.33 -0.44
C GLY A 49 -3.90 -4.99 -0.72
N ASP A 50 -3.37 -3.91 -0.15
CA ASP A 50 -1.99 -3.47 -0.38
C ASP A 50 -0.96 -4.52 0.14
N PRO A 51 0.06 -4.88 -0.65
CA PRO A 51 1.14 -5.72 -0.16
C PRO A 51 1.82 -5.11 1.06
N GLY A 52 1.95 -5.89 2.13
CA GLY A 52 2.59 -5.44 3.37
C GLY A 52 1.73 -4.55 4.28
N ALA A 53 0.50 -4.23 3.91
CA ALA A 53 -0.45 -3.51 4.77
C ALA A 53 -1.33 -4.50 5.54
N TYR A 54 -1.51 -4.25 6.84
CA TYR A 54 -2.40 -5.01 7.73
C TYR A 54 -2.91 -4.15 8.91
N MET A 55 -2.98 -2.81 8.74
CA MET A 55 -3.43 -1.88 9.76
C MET A 55 -4.94 -2.00 10.01
N ASP A 56 -5.73 -2.07 8.94
CA ASP A 56 -7.18 -2.24 9.00
C ASP A 56 -7.52 -3.62 9.58
N ARG A 57 -6.76 -4.64 9.16
CA ARG A 57 -6.85 -5.99 9.72
C ARG A 57 -6.69 -5.97 11.24
N SER A 58 -5.62 -5.34 11.73
CA SER A 58 -5.34 -5.31 13.17
C SER A 58 -6.37 -4.53 13.97
N LEU A 59 -6.99 -3.49 13.40
CA LEU A 59 -8.13 -2.82 14.04
C LEU A 59 -9.36 -3.72 14.12
N MET A 60 -9.72 -4.40 13.03
CA MET A 60 -10.89 -5.29 13.00
C MET A 60 -10.70 -6.54 13.87
N GLU A 61 -9.47 -7.07 13.96
CA GLU A 61 -9.15 -8.22 14.81
C GLU A 61 -8.94 -7.82 16.28
N GLY A 62 -8.21 -6.74 16.55
CA GLY A 62 -7.78 -6.36 17.90
C GLY A 62 -8.79 -5.50 18.67
N ASN A 63 -9.46 -4.58 17.99
CA ASN A 63 -10.42 -3.64 18.61
C ASN A 63 -11.60 -3.31 17.68
N PRO A 64 -12.44 -4.30 17.33
CA PRO A 64 -13.60 -4.11 16.46
C PRO A 64 -14.62 -3.10 17.01
N HIS A 65 -14.73 -2.98 18.34
CA HIS A 65 -15.69 -2.06 18.97
C HIS A 65 -15.42 -0.59 18.64
N SER A 66 -14.16 -0.16 18.54
CA SER A 66 -13.85 1.22 18.14
C SER A 66 -14.33 1.55 16.72
N VAL A 67 -14.28 0.59 15.80
CA VAL A 67 -14.82 0.76 14.44
C VAL A 67 -16.36 0.82 14.49
N ILE A 68 -16.99 -0.10 15.22
CA ILE A 68 -18.45 -0.19 15.34
C ILE A 68 -19.03 1.08 15.99
N GLU A 69 -18.43 1.56 17.08
CA GLU A 69 -18.84 2.80 17.76
C GLU A 69 -18.70 4.01 16.83
N GLY A 70 -17.58 4.10 16.09
CA GLY A 70 -17.39 5.14 15.10
C GLY A 70 -18.45 5.14 14.00
N MET A 71 -18.84 3.95 13.52
CA MET A 71 -19.94 3.81 12.55
C MET A 71 -21.29 4.21 13.13
N ILE A 72 -21.60 3.85 14.38
CA ILE A 72 -22.86 4.26 15.06
C ILE A 72 -22.94 5.78 15.15
N ILE A 73 -21.86 6.43 15.61
CA ILE A 73 -21.77 7.91 15.70
C ILE A 73 -21.94 8.55 14.31
N GLY A 74 -21.25 8.03 13.30
CA GLY A 74 -21.36 8.50 11.92
C GLY A 74 -22.76 8.34 11.34
N ALA A 75 -23.40 7.20 11.58
CA ALA A 75 -24.76 6.92 11.13
C ALA A 75 -25.76 7.87 11.78
N TYR A 76 -25.61 8.15 13.08
CA TYR A 76 -26.40 9.17 13.76
C TYR A 76 -26.22 10.55 13.12
N ALA A 77 -24.96 10.94 12.86
CA ALA A 77 -24.62 12.22 12.25
C ALA A 77 -25.25 12.42 10.86
N VAL A 78 -25.25 11.38 10.02
CA VAL A 78 -25.78 11.47 8.65
C VAL A 78 -27.25 11.11 8.52
N GLY A 79 -27.85 10.51 9.56
CA GLY A 79 -29.22 10.01 9.55
C GLY A 79 -29.38 8.68 8.82
N SER A 80 -28.37 7.81 8.85
CA SER A 80 -28.44 6.45 8.30
C SER A 80 -29.00 5.47 9.33
N ASN A 81 -29.80 4.51 8.87
CA ASN A 81 -30.24 3.36 9.66
C ASN A 81 -29.60 2.03 9.23
N GLN A 82 -28.75 2.04 8.21
CA GLN A 82 -28.12 0.82 7.65
C GLN A 82 -26.62 1.00 7.42
N GLY A 83 -25.87 0.06 7.98
CA GLY A 83 -24.41 0.00 7.92
C GLY A 83 -23.90 -1.25 7.22
N TYR A 84 -22.77 -1.13 6.53
CA TYR A 84 -22.02 -2.29 6.03
C TYR A 84 -20.55 -2.20 6.46
N ILE A 85 -19.99 -3.31 6.92
CA ILE A 85 -18.54 -3.48 7.03
C ILE A 85 -18.13 -4.41 5.90
N TYR A 86 -17.37 -3.89 4.95
CA TYR A 86 -16.82 -4.69 3.87
C TYR A 86 -15.46 -5.24 4.29
N VAL A 87 -15.35 -6.56 4.36
CA VAL A 87 -14.13 -7.25 4.81
C VAL A 87 -13.64 -8.14 3.68
N ARG A 88 -12.35 -8.07 3.38
CA ARG A 88 -11.75 -8.95 2.39
C ARG A 88 -11.80 -10.43 2.79
N ASN A 89 -11.86 -11.32 1.80
CA ASN A 89 -12.02 -12.76 2.02
C ASN A 89 -10.86 -13.36 2.83
N GLU A 90 -9.66 -12.80 2.67
CA GLU A 90 -8.43 -13.29 3.28
C GLU A 90 -8.34 -13.02 4.79
N TYR A 91 -9.30 -12.31 5.39
CA TYR A 91 -9.33 -11.98 6.83
C TYR A 91 -10.48 -12.70 7.58
N PRO A 92 -10.45 -14.05 7.67
CA PRO A 92 -11.51 -14.80 8.34
C PRO A 92 -11.58 -14.51 9.85
N LEU A 93 -10.45 -14.20 10.49
CA LEU A 93 -10.41 -13.86 11.92
C LEU A 93 -11.08 -12.51 12.20
N ALA A 94 -10.83 -11.50 11.36
CA ALA A 94 -11.50 -10.21 11.43
C ALA A 94 -13.02 -10.36 11.35
N VAL A 95 -13.52 -11.18 10.42
CA VAL A 95 -14.95 -11.50 10.32
C VAL A 95 -15.48 -12.10 11.63
N THR A 96 -14.78 -13.09 12.20
CA THR A 96 -15.20 -13.74 13.44
C THR A 96 -15.27 -12.73 14.59
N HIS A 97 -14.24 -11.91 14.78
CA HIS A 97 -14.19 -10.94 15.87
C HIS A 97 -15.23 -9.82 15.69
N LEU A 98 -15.41 -9.31 14.46
CA LEU A 98 -16.47 -8.36 14.14
C LEU A 98 -17.86 -8.95 14.42
N THR A 99 -18.09 -10.22 14.07
CA THR A 99 -19.37 -10.89 14.33
C THR A 99 -19.67 -10.93 15.83
N ILE A 100 -18.70 -11.38 16.64
CA ILE A 100 -18.81 -11.40 18.10
C ILE A 100 -19.08 -9.99 18.65
N ALA A 101 -18.35 -8.99 18.18
CA ALA A 101 -18.50 -7.61 18.65
C ALA A 101 -19.86 -6.99 18.26
N LEU A 102 -20.37 -7.28 17.06
CA LEU A 102 -21.70 -6.85 16.62
C LEU A 102 -22.81 -7.52 17.44
N GLU A 103 -22.69 -8.82 17.72
CA GLU A 103 -23.64 -9.53 18.58
C GLU A 103 -23.65 -8.96 20.00
N ALA A 104 -22.47 -8.72 20.58
CA ALA A 104 -22.35 -8.08 21.89
C ALA A 104 -22.96 -6.68 21.91
N ALA A 105 -22.73 -5.86 20.87
CA ALA A 105 -23.32 -4.52 20.75
C ALA A 105 -24.86 -4.59 20.66
N ARG A 106 -25.41 -5.56 19.92
CA ARG A 106 -26.87 -5.78 19.84
C ARG A 106 -27.45 -6.21 21.18
N GLN A 107 -26.82 -7.16 21.88
CA GLN A 107 -27.27 -7.64 23.19
C GLN A 107 -27.30 -6.54 24.25
N ASN A 108 -26.39 -5.57 24.16
CA ASN A 108 -26.32 -4.42 25.06
C ASN A 108 -27.19 -3.23 24.61
N GLY A 109 -27.98 -3.37 23.55
CA GLY A 109 -28.85 -2.29 23.05
C GLY A 109 -28.09 -1.10 22.45
N LEU A 110 -26.83 -1.30 22.05
CA LEU A 110 -25.97 -0.31 21.38
C LEU A 110 -26.08 -0.36 19.85
N LEU A 111 -26.67 -1.43 19.32
CA LEU A 111 -26.93 -1.62 17.89
C LEU A 111 -28.32 -2.25 17.72
N GLY A 112 -29.06 -1.85 16.68
CA GLY A 112 -30.42 -2.29 16.41
C GLY A 112 -31.44 -1.15 16.54
N LYS A 113 -32.60 -1.45 17.14
CA LYS A 113 -33.71 -0.49 17.27
C LYS A 113 -33.61 0.32 18.55
N ASN A 114 -33.96 1.60 18.47
CA ASN A 114 -34.07 2.53 19.60
C ASN A 114 -32.84 2.49 20.53
N ILE A 115 -31.66 2.72 19.94
CA ILE A 115 -30.37 2.64 20.61
C ILE A 115 -30.39 3.52 21.86
N LEU A 116 -30.05 2.94 23.02
CA LEU A 116 -30.08 3.60 24.34
C LEU A 116 -31.42 4.28 24.69
N GLY A 117 -32.53 3.76 24.18
CA GLY A 117 -33.88 4.30 24.42
C GLY A 117 -34.20 5.58 23.63
N THR A 118 -33.36 5.96 22.66
CA THR A 118 -33.60 7.08 21.76
C THR A 118 -34.48 6.68 20.57
N ASN A 119 -34.89 7.64 19.73
CA ASN A 119 -35.59 7.35 18.46
C ASN A 119 -34.65 6.91 17.32
N PHE A 120 -33.34 6.83 17.58
CA PHE A 120 -32.35 6.44 16.57
C PHE A 120 -32.22 4.92 16.51
N SER A 121 -32.15 4.38 15.29
CA SER A 121 -31.96 2.95 15.04
C SER A 121 -30.92 2.78 13.96
N PHE A 122 -29.99 1.86 14.15
CA PHE A 122 -28.91 1.57 13.21
C PHE A 122 -28.44 0.12 13.40
N ASP A 123 -28.27 -0.61 12.31
CA ASP A 123 -27.71 -1.96 12.33
C ASP A 123 -26.65 -2.12 11.25
N ILE A 124 -25.72 -3.06 11.46
CA ILE A 124 -24.56 -3.27 10.60
C ILE A 124 -24.54 -4.71 10.08
N HIS A 125 -24.34 -4.85 8.77
CA HIS A 125 -24.09 -6.14 8.12
C HIS A 125 -22.62 -6.27 7.73
N ILE A 126 -22.05 -7.47 7.90
CA ILE A 126 -20.72 -7.81 7.38
C ILE A 126 -20.92 -8.33 5.95
N ASN A 127 -20.25 -7.69 4.98
CA ASN A 127 -20.15 -8.18 3.61
C ASN A 127 -18.73 -8.69 3.37
N LYS A 128 -18.60 -9.92 2.89
CA LYS A 128 -17.29 -10.51 2.58
C LYS A 128 -16.99 -10.33 1.09
N GLY A 129 -15.86 -9.72 0.79
CA GLY A 129 -15.34 -9.64 -0.58
C GLY A 129 -14.89 -11.00 -1.12
N ALA A 130 -14.38 -10.99 -2.35
CA ALA A 130 -13.90 -12.19 -3.05
C ALA A 130 -12.40 -12.15 -3.39
N GLY A 131 -11.63 -11.28 -2.74
CA GLY A 131 -10.17 -11.17 -2.91
C GLY A 131 -9.74 -10.39 -4.15
N ALA A 132 -10.34 -9.22 -4.39
CA ALA A 132 -9.98 -8.35 -5.51
C ALA A 132 -9.64 -6.95 -4.99
N PHE A 133 -8.40 -6.50 -5.14
CA PHE A 133 -7.90 -5.22 -4.62
C PHE A 133 -8.69 -4.01 -5.14
N VAL A 134 -9.15 -4.08 -6.39
CA VAL A 134 -9.97 -3.01 -6.98
C VAL A 134 -11.27 -2.75 -6.22
N CYS A 135 -11.79 -3.74 -5.48
CA CYS A 135 -12.99 -3.59 -4.65
C CYS A 135 -12.78 -2.63 -3.46
N GLY A 136 -11.54 -2.27 -3.12
CA GLY A 136 -11.25 -1.22 -2.15
C GLY A 136 -11.57 0.18 -2.69
N GLU A 137 -11.74 0.34 -4.01
CA GLU A 137 -12.20 1.58 -4.63
C GLU A 137 -13.69 1.79 -4.32
N SER A 138 -14.05 3.02 -3.95
CA SER A 138 -15.39 3.37 -3.49
C SER A 138 -16.57 2.80 -4.30
N SER A 139 -16.56 2.95 -5.63
CA SER A 139 -17.67 2.53 -6.48
C SER A 139 -17.62 1.06 -6.86
N ALA A 140 -16.42 0.47 -6.95
CA ALA A 140 -16.25 -0.96 -7.09
C ALA A 140 -16.75 -1.70 -5.85
N LEU A 141 -16.50 -1.15 -4.65
CA LEU A 141 -16.99 -1.67 -3.39
C LEU A 141 -18.52 -1.73 -3.37
N PHE A 142 -19.19 -0.66 -3.80
CA PHE A 142 -20.66 -0.63 -3.88
C PHE A 142 -21.18 -1.70 -4.84
N ALA A 143 -20.58 -1.82 -6.03
CA ALA A 143 -20.96 -2.84 -7.00
C ALA A 143 -20.79 -4.25 -6.43
N SER A 144 -19.71 -4.50 -5.68
CA SER A 144 -19.48 -5.78 -5.01
C SER A 144 -20.54 -6.08 -3.94
N ILE A 145 -20.91 -5.11 -3.09
CA ILE A 145 -22.00 -5.27 -2.11
C ILE A 145 -23.34 -5.53 -2.81
N GLU A 146 -23.57 -4.91 -3.96
CA GLU A 146 -24.77 -5.11 -4.80
C GLU A 146 -24.81 -6.49 -5.49
N GLY A 147 -23.76 -7.31 -5.36
CA GLY A 147 -23.64 -8.61 -6.03
C GLY A 147 -23.25 -8.51 -7.50
N ARG A 148 -22.74 -7.35 -7.95
CA ARG A 148 -22.20 -7.14 -9.29
C ARG A 148 -20.68 -7.31 -9.29
N ALA A 149 -20.09 -7.36 -10.49
CA ALA A 149 -18.63 -7.32 -10.62
C ALA A 149 -18.09 -6.01 -10.01
N GLY A 150 -16.98 -6.10 -9.28
CA GLY A 150 -16.30 -5.00 -8.58
C GLY A 150 -15.62 -4.01 -9.52
N GLU A 151 -16.39 -3.39 -10.40
CA GLU A 151 -15.90 -2.44 -11.38
C GLU A 151 -16.21 -1.00 -10.95
N PRO A 152 -15.21 -0.10 -10.98
CA PRO A 152 -15.48 1.31 -10.76
C PRO A 152 -16.44 1.88 -11.81
N ARG A 153 -17.19 2.92 -11.41
CA ARG A 153 -17.99 3.74 -12.32
C ARG A 153 -17.38 5.13 -12.48
N ALA A 154 -17.66 5.76 -13.61
CA ALA A 154 -17.24 7.14 -13.85
C ALA A 154 -17.80 8.07 -12.76
N LYS A 155 -16.95 8.95 -12.23
CA LYS A 155 -17.27 9.80 -11.07
C LYS A 155 -18.02 11.08 -11.43
N TYR A 156 -18.95 11.03 -12.39
CA TYR A 156 -19.83 12.16 -12.72
C TYR A 156 -20.94 12.36 -11.68
N VAL A 157 -21.21 11.34 -10.84
CA VAL A 157 -22.02 11.46 -9.63
C VAL A 157 -21.22 10.96 -8.43
N HIS A 158 -21.18 11.77 -7.38
CA HIS A 158 -20.46 11.44 -6.16
C HIS A 158 -21.25 10.42 -5.31
N ALA A 159 -20.52 9.59 -4.56
CA ALA A 159 -21.10 8.59 -3.65
C ALA A 159 -22.08 9.20 -2.62
N VAL A 160 -21.85 10.48 -2.28
CA VAL A 160 -22.69 11.21 -1.33
C VAL A 160 -24.11 11.46 -1.86
N GLU A 161 -24.31 11.43 -3.17
CA GLU A 161 -25.62 11.59 -3.81
C GLU A 161 -26.19 10.25 -4.27
N LYS A 162 -25.40 9.49 -5.03
CA LYS A 162 -25.75 8.15 -5.48
C LYS A 162 -24.57 7.26 -5.18
N GLY A 163 -24.66 6.40 -4.18
CA GLY A 163 -23.65 5.46 -3.73
C GLY A 163 -24.12 4.04 -3.92
N LEU A 164 -24.21 3.29 -2.82
CA LEU A 164 -24.77 1.94 -2.74
C LEU A 164 -26.27 1.96 -3.07
N TYR A 165 -26.70 1.08 -3.97
CA TYR A 165 -28.08 1.01 -4.49
C TYR A 165 -28.59 2.36 -5.05
N ASP A 166 -27.67 3.17 -5.59
CA ASP A 166 -27.92 4.54 -6.03
C ASP A 166 -28.54 5.47 -4.96
N LYS A 167 -28.26 5.18 -3.69
CA LYS A 167 -28.67 6.00 -2.53
C LYS A 167 -27.50 6.76 -1.91
N PRO A 168 -27.74 7.88 -1.20
CA PRO A 168 -26.68 8.61 -0.51
C PRO A 168 -25.89 7.71 0.43
N THR A 169 -24.57 7.64 0.23
CA THR A 169 -23.71 6.70 0.97
C THR A 169 -22.45 7.38 1.47
N VAL A 170 -22.19 7.26 2.77
CA VAL A 170 -20.88 7.59 3.34
C VAL A 170 -20.00 6.35 3.32
N LEU A 171 -18.86 6.44 2.66
CA LEU A 171 -17.80 5.44 2.75
C LEU A 171 -16.55 6.05 3.37
N ASN A 172 -16.09 5.42 4.44
CA ASN A 172 -14.82 5.68 5.09
C ASN A 172 -14.09 4.37 5.38
N ASN A 173 -12.77 4.44 5.46
CA ASN A 173 -11.90 3.33 5.85
C ASN A 173 -12.04 3.03 7.35
N VAL A 174 -11.77 1.78 7.79
CA VAL A 174 -11.96 1.37 9.19
C VAL A 174 -11.14 2.20 10.18
N GLU A 175 -9.91 2.60 9.86
CA GLU A 175 -9.10 3.48 10.72
C GLU A 175 -9.76 4.86 10.87
N THR A 176 -10.41 5.36 9.82
CA THR A 176 -11.14 6.64 9.90
C THR A 176 -12.28 6.55 10.91
N TRP A 177 -13.03 5.44 10.91
CA TRP A 177 -14.10 5.19 11.87
C TRP A 177 -13.57 5.04 13.30
N ALA A 178 -12.46 4.31 13.48
CA ALA A 178 -11.85 4.12 14.80
C ALA A 178 -11.38 5.41 15.48
N ASN A 179 -11.09 6.46 14.70
CA ASN A 179 -10.72 7.78 15.23
C ASN A 179 -11.93 8.58 15.77
N VAL A 180 -13.15 8.29 15.31
CA VAL A 180 -14.35 9.09 15.62
C VAL A 180 -14.70 9.08 17.11
N PRO A 181 -14.74 7.92 17.81
CA PRO A 181 -15.03 7.89 19.24
C PRO A 181 -14.04 8.71 20.07
N LEU A 182 -12.75 8.71 19.68
CA LEU A 182 -11.72 9.49 20.37
C LEU A 182 -11.95 10.99 20.23
N ILE A 183 -12.33 11.45 19.03
CA ILE A 183 -12.65 12.85 18.76
C ILE A 183 -13.85 13.29 19.61
N ILE A 184 -14.91 12.49 19.66
CA ILE A 184 -16.12 12.84 20.43
C ILE A 184 -15.85 12.83 21.94
N ASN A 185 -15.08 11.86 22.44
CA ASN A 185 -14.84 11.71 23.88
C ASN A 185 -13.82 12.72 24.43
N LYS A 186 -12.79 13.09 23.65
CA LYS A 186 -11.71 13.99 24.10
C LYS A 186 -11.80 15.40 23.53
N GLY A 187 -12.69 15.62 22.56
CA GLY A 187 -12.89 16.89 21.87
C GLY A 187 -11.98 17.09 20.65
N ALA A 188 -12.48 17.88 19.71
CA ALA A 188 -11.80 18.21 18.47
C ALA A 188 -10.46 18.92 18.67
N ASP A 189 -10.35 19.80 19.68
CA ASP A 189 -9.12 20.54 19.97
C ASP A 189 -7.98 19.60 20.40
N TRP A 190 -8.31 18.56 21.19
CA TRP A 190 -7.34 17.52 21.55
C TRP A 190 -6.85 16.80 20.30
N TYR A 191 -7.74 16.39 19.41
CA TYR A 191 -7.35 15.70 18.18
C TYR A 191 -6.52 16.59 17.25
N ALA A 192 -6.92 17.85 17.08
CA ALA A 192 -6.25 18.83 16.23
C ALA A 192 -4.89 19.30 16.78
N SER A 193 -4.63 19.09 18.09
CA SER A 193 -3.33 19.33 18.71
C SER A 193 -2.26 18.31 18.31
N ILE A 194 -2.67 17.17 17.74
CA ILE A 194 -1.79 16.11 17.27
C ILE A 194 -1.68 16.25 15.73
N GLY A 195 -0.48 16.13 15.19
CA GLY A 195 -0.25 16.18 13.75
C GLY A 195 0.24 17.55 13.25
N THR A 196 0.25 17.73 11.93
CA THR A 196 0.64 18.99 11.26
C THR A 196 -0.56 19.92 11.05
N GLU A 197 -0.37 21.09 10.46
CA GLU A 197 -1.50 21.98 10.12
C GLU A 197 -2.45 21.33 9.10
N GLY A 198 -1.92 20.71 8.05
CA GLY A 198 -2.69 20.07 6.98
C GLY A 198 -3.11 18.62 7.24
N SER A 199 -2.51 17.95 8.24
CA SER A 199 -2.77 16.54 8.56
C SER A 199 -2.87 16.33 10.07
N LYS A 200 -4.09 16.36 10.62
CA LYS A 200 -4.38 16.20 12.05
C LYS A 200 -4.47 14.73 12.48
N GLY A 201 -4.21 14.47 13.76
CA GLY A 201 -4.31 13.17 14.41
C GLY A 201 -3.11 12.25 14.19
N THR A 202 -3.31 10.98 14.52
CA THR A 202 -2.35 9.89 14.32
C THR A 202 -2.64 9.11 13.03
N LYS A 203 -1.67 8.29 12.63
CA LYS A 203 -1.78 7.31 11.56
C LYS A 203 -1.10 6.01 11.97
N ILE A 204 -1.74 4.89 11.66
CA ILE A 204 -1.14 3.57 11.83
C ILE A 204 -0.35 3.22 10.57
N PHE A 205 0.92 2.85 10.71
CA PHE A 205 1.78 2.36 9.64
C PHE A 205 2.17 0.90 9.86
N SER A 206 2.25 0.17 8.76
CA SER A 206 2.88 -1.15 8.72
C SER A 206 4.30 -1.02 8.20
N LEU A 207 5.27 -1.36 9.04
CA LEU A 207 6.69 -1.39 8.70
C LEU A 207 7.08 -2.81 8.32
N VAL A 208 7.45 -3.00 7.05
CA VAL A 208 7.92 -4.29 6.51
C VAL A 208 9.14 -4.09 5.60
N GLY A 209 9.75 -5.20 5.15
CA GLY A 209 10.89 -5.18 4.23
C GLY A 209 12.22 -5.35 4.95
N LYS A 210 13.24 -4.57 4.57
CA LYS A 210 14.60 -4.63 5.10
C LYS A 210 14.74 -3.78 6.36
N ILE A 211 14.03 -4.15 7.42
CA ILE A 211 13.99 -3.42 8.70
C ILE A 211 14.13 -4.37 9.90
N ASN A 212 14.77 -3.92 10.99
CA ASN A 212 15.01 -4.76 12.18
C ASN A 212 13.71 -5.07 12.94
N ASN A 213 12.88 -4.05 13.19
CA ASN A 213 11.60 -4.19 13.87
C ASN A 213 10.46 -4.11 12.85
N THR A 214 9.96 -5.28 12.44
CA THR A 214 8.77 -5.39 11.58
C THR A 214 7.51 -5.39 12.45
N GLY A 215 6.50 -4.60 12.10
CA GLY A 215 5.27 -4.51 12.88
C GLY A 215 4.38 -3.33 12.51
N LEU A 216 3.37 -3.08 13.35
CA LEU A 216 2.55 -1.87 13.29
C LEU A 216 3.07 -0.83 14.29
N ILE A 217 3.08 0.43 13.85
CA ILE A 217 3.34 1.58 14.70
C ILE A 217 2.19 2.58 14.52
N GLU A 218 1.79 3.24 15.60
CA GLU A 218 0.90 4.40 15.53
C GLU A 218 1.71 5.64 15.86
N VAL A 219 1.74 6.61 14.94
CA VAL A 219 2.54 7.82 15.10
C VAL A 219 1.70 9.07 14.83
N PRO A 220 2.02 10.21 15.46
CA PRO A 220 1.48 11.50 15.05
C PRO A 220 1.79 11.78 13.57
N MET A 221 0.83 12.33 12.84
CA MET A 221 1.09 12.86 11.49
C MET A 221 2.23 13.90 11.54
N GLY A 222 3.11 13.88 10.55
CA GLY A 222 4.29 14.76 10.50
C GLY A 222 5.54 14.21 11.17
N THR A 223 5.48 13.04 11.83
CA THR A 223 6.68 12.27 12.21
C THR A 223 7.51 12.01 10.96
N THR A 224 8.83 12.18 11.02
CA THR A 224 9.71 12.02 9.86
C THR A 224 9.89 10.55 9.46
N LEU A 225 10.24 10.30 8.20
CA LEU A 225 10.60 8.94 7.78
C LEU A 225 11.82 8.42 8.55
N TYR A 226 12.76 9.30 8.90
CA TYR A 226 13.92 8.95 9.71
C TYR A 226 13.51 8.37 11.07
N GLU A 227 12.68 9.10 11.84
CA GLU A 227 12.21 8.65 13.16
C GLU A 227 11.47 7.30 13.05
N ILE A 228 10.62 7.17 12.03
CA ILE A 228 9.86 5.93 11.79
C ILE A 228 10.80 4.75 11.49
N ILE A 229 11.78 4.93 10.61
CA ILE A 229 12.64 3.83 10.13
C ILE A 229 13.76 3.50 11.13
N TYR A 230 14.42 4.51 11.68
CA TYR A 230 15.59 4.32 12.53
C TYR A 230 15.23 4.24 14.01
N ASP A 231 14.42 5.16 14.53
CA ASP A 231 14.12 5.18 15.97
C ASP A 231 13.11 4.10 16.36
N MET A 232 12.04 3.93 15.57
CA MET A 232 10.99 2.94 15.84
C MET A 232 11.29 1.60 15.16
N GLY A 233 11.64 1.64 13.88
CA GLY A 233 11.98 0.47 13.08
C GLY A 233 13.33 -0.18 13.43
N GLY A 234 14.18 0.50 14.20
CA GLY A 234 15.50 -0.01 14.58
C GLY A 234 16.51 -0.04 13.43
N GLY A 235 16.22 0.64 12.31
CA GLY A 235 17.11 0.74 11.15
C GLY A 235 17.22 -0.54 10.31
N ILE A 236 18.26 -0.57 9.47
CA ILE A 236 18.46 -1.61 8.45
C ILE A 236 19.24 -2.81 9.03
N PRO A 237 18.80 -4.05 8.76
CA PRO A 237 19.50 -5.25 9.20
C PRO A 237 20.96 -5.30 8.77
N ASN A 238 21.81 -5.83 9.65
CA ASN A 238 23.26 -6.01 9.43
C ASN A 238 24.04 -4.71 9.16
N GLY A 239 23.49 -3.54 9.52
CA GLY A 239 24.16 -2.25 9.32
C GLY A 239 24.34 -1.86 7.85
N ARG A 240 23.53 -2.44 6.95
CA ARG A 240 23.51 -2.08 5.53
C ARG A 240 22.95 -0.67 5.32
N LYS A 241 23.23 -0.09 4.16
CA LYS A 241 22.73 1.24 3.83
C LYS A 241 21.25 1.20 3.42
N PHE A 242 20.48 2.14 3.96
CA PHE A 242 19.13 2.42 3.48
C PHE A 242 19.19 2.94 2.05
N LYS A 243 18.28 2.46 1.21
CA LYS A 243 18.19 2.88 -0.19
C LYS A 243 16.93 3.68 -0.46
N ALA A 244 15.79 3.10 -0.13
CA ALA A 244 14.49 3.71 -0.36
C ALA A 244 13.43 3.13 0.59
N VAL A 245 12.33 3.87 0.75
CA VAL A 245 11.09 3.35 1.32
C VAL A 245 9.98 3.56 0.32
N GLN A 246 9.18 2.54 0.08
CA GLN A 246 7.94 2.69 -0.66
C GLN A 246 6.82 3.00 0.33
N THR A 247 6.06 4.07 0.07
CA THR A 247 4.86 4.39 0.82
C THR A 247 3.67 4.46 -0.13
N GLY A 248 2.46 4.17 0.38
CA GLY A 248 1.25 4.32 -0.42
C GLY A 248 0.72 3.04 -1.06
N GLY A 249 1.23 1.89 -0.65
CA GLY A 249 0.87 0.60 -1.25
C GLY A 249 1.50 0.41 -2.64
N PRO A 250 1.00 -0.53 -3.46
CA PRO A 250 1.60 -0.92 -4.73
C PRO A 250 1.54 0.19 -5.78
N SER A 251 0.57 1.11 -5.68
CA SER A 251 0.48 2.30 -6.54
C SER A 251 1.13 3.55 -5.93
N GLY A 252 1.89 3.36 -4.86
CA GLY A 252 2.69 4.39 -4.20
C GLY A 252 4.03 4.66 -4.88
N GLY A 253 4.81 5.58 -4.30
CA GLY A 253 6.12 5.97 -4.82
C GLY A 253 7.27 5.50 -3.94
N CYS A 254 8.47 5.42 -4.52
CA CYS A 254 9.70 5.15 -3.78
C CYS A 254 10.39 6.45 -3.37
N ILE A 255 10.70 6.60 -2.08
CA ILE A 255 11.34 7.78 -1.50
C ILE A 255 12.80 7.42 -1.15
N PRO A 256 13.80 8.10 -1.74
CA PRO A 256 15.22 7.81 -1.53
C PRO A 256 15.76 8.30 -0.18
N GLU A 257 16.93 7.79 0.21
CA GLU A 257 17.69 8.19 1.42
C GLU A 257 17.79 9.70 1.64
N ARG A 258 18.05 10.47 0.57
CA ARG A 258 18.22 11.94 0.66
C ARG A 258 16.96 12.71 1.11
N LEU A 259 15.81 12.03 1.24
CA LEU A 259 14.53 12.59 1.66
C LEU A 259 14.01 11.97 2.97
N LEU A 260 14.86 11.31 3.76
CA LEU A 260 14.46 10.69 5.03
C LEU A 260 13.91 11.69 6.07
N ASP A 261 14.34 12.94 6.03
CA ASP A 261 13.85 13.98 6.96
C ASP A 261 12.48 14.54 6.56
N ILE A 262 11.85 14.03 5.49
CA ILE A 262 10.51 14.50 5.10
C ILE A 262 9.49 14.11 6.18
N PRO A 263 8.64 15.06 6.62
CA PRO A 263 7.53 14.73 7.51
C PRO A 263 6.52 13.86 6.76
N VAL A 264 6.06 12.80 7.43
CA VAL A 264 5.03 11.91 6.89
C VAL A 264 3.67 12.57 7.05
N ASP A 265 3.25 13.26 5.99
CA ASP A 265 1.92 13.85 5.87
C ASP A 265 1.37 13.66 4.44
N PHE A 266 0.06 13.85 4.27
CA PHE A 266 -0.60 13.59 2.97
C PHE A 266 -0.03 14.43 1.82
N ASP A 267 0.37 15.67 2.11
CA ASP A 267 0.65 16.66 1.09
C ASP A 267 2.15 16.61 0.71
N LYS A 268 3.03 16.44 1.69
CA LYS A 268 4.49 16.28 1.52
C LYS A 268 4.87 14.99 0.83
N LEU A 269 4.20 13.88 1.13
CA LEU A 269 4.41 12.63 0.39
C LEU A 269 4.03 12.77 -1.09
N TYR A 270 2.96 13.53 -1.38
CA TYR A 270 2.53 13.78 -2.76
C TYR A 270 3.55 14.62 -3.54
N GLU A 271 4.13 15.65 -2.92
CA GLU A 271 5.17 16.51 -3.53
C GLU A 271 6.39 15.70 -4.02
N VAL A 272 6.73 14.60 -3.34
CA VAL A 272 7.88 13.75 -3.69
C VAL A 272 7.53 12.60 -4.63
N GLY A 273 6.32 12.58 -5.20
CA GLY A 273 5.86 11.54 -6.12
C GLY A 273 5.50 10.23 -5.43
N SER A 274 5.08 10.31 -4.17
CA SER A 274 4.55 9.19 -3.39
C SER A 274 3.15 9.54 -2.87
N MET A 275 2.60 8.72 -1.96
CA MET A 275 1.33 8.99 -1.28
C MET A 275 1.27 8.24 0.06
N MET A 276 0.29 8.61 0.88
CA MET A 276 0.02 7.95 2.16
C MET A 276 -0.50 6.52 1.98
N GLY A 277 -1.45 6.32 1.04
CA GLY A 277 -2.15 5.04 0.85
C GLY A 277 -2.78 4.51 2.14
N SER A 278 -2.80 3.18 2.30
CA SER A 278 -3.22 2.52 3.54
C SER A 278 -2.25 2.73 4.72
N GLY A 279 -1.02 3.21 4.48
CA GLY A 279 0.03 3.28 5.51
C GLY A 279 0.97 2.08 5.51
N GLY A 280 1.00 1.26 4.46
CA GLY A 280 2.11 0.32 4.24
C GLY A 280 3.41 1.04 3.90
N MET A 281 4.50 0.66 4.58
CA MET A 281 5.87 1.13 4.35
C MET A 281 6.79 -0.06 4.10
N ILE A 282 7.31 -0.16 2.87
CA ILE A 282 8.24 -1.22 2.47
C ILE A 282 9.65 -0.64 2.41
N VAL A 283 10.47 -0.96 3.40
CA VAL A 283 11.85 -0.49 3.53
C VAL A 283 12.78 -1.34 2.66
N MET A 284 13.67 -0.68 1.92
CA MET A 284 14.63 -1.28 0.99
C MET A 284 16.07 -0.87 1.34
N ASP A 285 17.00 -1.81 1.17
CA ASP A 285 18.42 -1.58 1.37
C ASP A 285 19.17 -1.53 0.02
N GLU A 286 20.48 -1.30 0.08
CA GLU A 286 21.38 -1.30 -1.08
C GLU A 286 21.34 -2.56 -1.97
N THR A 287 20.77 -3.67 -1.48
CA THR A 287 20.64 -4.94 -2.22
C THR A 287 19.31 -5.10 -2.96
N SER A 288 18.41 -4.10 -2.87
CA SER A 288 17.17 -4.06 -3.63
C SER A 288 17.38 -3.39 -5.00
N CYS A 289 16.96 -4.02 -6.11
CA CYS A 289 17.00 -3.40 -7.44
C CYS A 289 15.75 -2.55 -7.68
N MET A 290 15.90 -1.24 -7.96
CA MET A 290 14.73 -0.36 -8.08
C MET A 290 13.93 -0.61 -9.36
N VAL A 291 14.57 -1.12 -10.42
CA VAL A 291 13.89 -1.55 -11.65
C VAL A 291 13.00 -2.77 -11.38
N ASP A 292 13.52 -3.75 -10.63
CA ASP A 292 12.79 -4.96 -10.26
C ASP A 292 11.66 -4.67 -9.26
N VAL A 293 11.88 -3.73 -8.35
CA VAL A 293 10.84 -3.22 -7.43
C VAL A 293 9.68 -2.61 -8.23
N ALA A 294 9.98 -1.73 -9.19
CA ALA A 294 8.95 -1.16 -10.07
C ALA A 294 8.21 -2.24 -10.85
N ARG A 295 8.93 -3.22 -11.40
CA ARG A 295 8.37 -4.38 -12.11
C ARG A 295 7.42 -5.18 -11.22
N TYR A 296 7.82 -5.49 -9.99
CA TYR A 296 7.03 -6.26 -9.02
C TYR A 296 5.69 -5.58 -8.70
N PHE A 297 5.70 -4.27 -8.39
CA PHE A 297 4.46 -3.56 -8.07
C PHE A 297 3.55 -3.40 -9.28
N LEU A 298 4.14 -3.15 -10.46
CA LEU A 298 3.36 -3.02 -11.67
C LEU A 298 2.73 -4.36 -12.09
N GLU A 299 3.43 -5.47 -11.88
CA GLU A 299 2.88 -6.82 -12.08
C GLU A 299 1.71 -7.10 -11.14
N PHE A 300 1.81 -6.73 -9.86
CA PHE A 300 0.69 -6.80 -8.92
C PHE A 300 -0.51 -5.97 -9.41
N LEU A 301 -0.28 -4.72 -9.79
CA LEU A 301 -1.33 -3.82 -10.28
C LEU A 301 -1.96 -4.29 -11.60
N LYS A 302 -1.20 -4.99 -12.44
CA LYS A 302 -1.68 -5.61 -13.67
C LYS A 302 -2.71 -6.71 -13.36
N GLU A 303 -2.40 -7.59 -12.41
CA GLU A 303 -3.29 -8.68 -12.00
C GLU A 303 -4.53 -8.15 -11.24
N GLU A 304 -4.37 -7.08 -10.47
CA GLU A 304 -5.45 -6.46 -9.70
C GLU A 304 -6.30 -5.45 -10.47
N SER A 305 -6.01 -5.24 -11.76
CA SER A 305 -6.79 -4.36 -12.62
C SER A 305 -8.14 -4.98 -12.96
N CYS A 306 -9.24 -4.24 -12.76
CA CYS A 306 -10.57 -4.68 -13.22
C CYS A 306 -10.70 -4.77 -14.76
N GLY A 307 -9.73 -4.28 -15.53
CA GLY A 307 -9.72 -4.38 -16.99
C GLY A 307 -10.69 -3.44 -17.74
N LYS A 308 -11.42 -2.57 -17.03
CA LYS A 308 -12.48 -1.74 -17.63
C LYS A 308 -11.97 -0.66 -18.59
N CYS A 309 -10.99 0.14 -18.17
CA CYS A 309 -10.47 1.24 -18.98
C CYS A 309 -9.22 0.83 -19.75
N VAL A 310 -9.17 1.17 -21.04
CA VAL A 310 -8.07 0.79 -21.95
C VAL A 310 -6.71 1.30 -21.49
N PRO A 311 -6.56 2.57 -21.04
CA PRO A 311 -5.26 3.07 -20.57
C PRO A 311 -4.70 2.24 -19.40
N CYS A 312 -5.52 1.91 -18.41
CA CYS A 312 -5.11 1.05 -17.30
C CYS A 312 -4.84 -0.39 -17.77
N ARG A 313 -5.79 -1.02 -18.49
CA ARG A 313 -5.71 -2.45 -18.85
C ARG A 313 -4.51 -2.76 -19.75
N GLU A 314 -4.36 -2.01 -20.84
CA GLU A 314 -3.30 -2.27 -21.82
C GLU A 314 -2.01 -1.51 -21.49
N GLY A 315 -2.13 -0.30 -20.93
CA GLY A 315 -0.96 0.53 -20.61
C GLY A 315 -0.11 -0.05 -19.50
N ILE A 316 -0.72 -0.49 -18.39
CA ILE A 316 0.02 -1.14 -17.28
C ILE A 316 0.69 -2.42 -17.77
N ARG A 317 -0.03 -3.24 -18.55
CA ARG A 317 0.54 -4.46 -19.15
C ARG A 317 1.76 -4.14 -19.99
N ARG A 318 1.67 -3.16 -20.89
CA ARG A 318 2.78 -2.78 -21.77
C ARG A 318 3.96 -2.20 -21.00
N MET A 319 3.73 -1.41 -19.95
CA MET A 319 4.79 -0.95 -19.06
C MET A 319 5.47 -2.12 -18.32
N SER A 320 4.70 -3.12 -17.88
CA SER A 320 5.24 -4.33 -17.23
C SER A 320 6.13 -5.12 -18.19
N ASP A 321 5.70 -5.29 -19.45
CA ASP A 321 6.49 -5.96 -20.48
C ASP A 321 7.84 -5.26 -20.71
N ILE A 322 7.86 -3.93 -20.74
CA ILE A 322 9.10 -3.15 -20.90
C ILE A 322 10.02 -3.34 -19.68
N LEU A 323 9.49 -3.28 -18.46
CA LEU A 323 10.28 -3.51 -17.25
C LEU A 323 10.84 -4.93 -17.17
N GLU A 324 10.06 -5.93 -17.62
CA GLU A 324 10.49 -7.32 -17.74
C GLU A 324 11.62 -7.47 -18.77
N ASP A 325 11.54 -6.78 -19.91
CA ASP A 325 12.62 -6.74 -20.89
C ASP A 325 13.88 -6.09 -20.31
N ILE A 326 13.77 -4.97 -19.60
CA ILE A 326 14.90 -4.33 -18.92
C ILE A 326 15.53 -5.28 -17.90
N CYS A 327 14.73 -5.89 -17.01
CA CYS A 327 15.23 -6.84 -15.99
C CYS A 327 15.81 -8.12 -16.60
N SER A 328 15.37 -8.51 -17.79
CA SER A 328 15.87 -9.64 -18.55
C SER A 328 17.07 -9.31 -19.46
N GLY A 329 17.55 -8.07 -19.48
CA GLY A 329 18.66 -7.62 -20.32
C GLY A 329 18.33 -7.49 -21.81
N ARG A 330 17.04 -7.38 -22.15
CA ARG A 330 16.51 -7.06 -23.48
C ARG A 330 16.06 -5.60 -23.62
N GLY A 331 16.27 -4.78 -22.57
CA GLY A 331 15.98 -3.36 -22.59
C GLY A 331 16.74 -2.62 -23.69
N ARG A 332 16.15 -1.53 -24.18
CA ARG A 332 16.63 -0.76 -25.33
C ARG A 332 16.76 0.72 -24.98
N GLU A 333 17.61 1.43 -25.70
CA GLU A 333 17.62 2.89 -25.63
C GLU A 333 16.24 3.44 -26.04
N GLY A 334 15.74 4.42 -25.30
CA GLY A 334 14.39 4.97 -25.46
C GLY A 334 13.31 4.32 -24.58
N ASP A 335 13.57 3.15 -23.96
CA ASP A 335 12.57 2.49 -23.11
C ASP A 335 12.20 3.33 -21.88
N ILE A 336 13.15 4.08 -21.30
CA ILE A 336 12.91 4.95 -20.15
C ILE A 336 11.93 6.07 -20.54
N GLU A 337 12.17 6.74 -21.67
CA GLU A 337 11.33 7.83 -22.16
C GLU A 337 9.94 7.34 -22.57
N ILE A 338 9.86 6.12 -23.12
CA ILE A 338 8.58 5.45 -23.38
C ILE A 338 7.83 5.20 -22.07
N LEU A 339 8.47 4.67 -21.03
CA LEU A 339 7.86 4.48 -19.72
C LEU A 339 7.36 5.78 -19.10
N GLU A 340 8.13 6.87 -19.20
CA GLU A 340 7.74 8.21 -18.71
C GLU A 340 6.48 8.72 -19.44
N SER A 341 6.48 8.67 -20.78
CA SER A 341 5.36 9.13 -21.60
C SER A 341 4.09 8.29 -21.40
N MET A 342 4.24 6.96 -21.32
CA MET A 342 3.15 6.05 -21.03
C MET A 342 2.58 6.28 -19.63
N GLY A 343 3.44 6.48 -18.63
CA GLY A 343 3.01 6.73 -17.26
C GLY A 343 2.12 7.97 -17.16
N ALA A 344 2.48 9.07 -17.82
CA ALA A 344 1.65 10.26 -17.89
C ALA A 344 0.29 10.00 -18.57
N ALA A 345 0.29 9.29 -19.72
CA ALA A 345 -0.93 8.98 -20.46
C ALA A 345 -1.88 8.04 -19.69
N ILE A 346 -1.33 7.08 -18.95
CA ILE A 346 -2.11 6.15 -18.12
C ILE A 346 -2.70 6.88 -16.92
N ALA A 347 -1.90 7.74 -16.28
CA ALA A 347 -2.35 8.52 -15.13
C ALA A 347 -3.55 9.41 -15.48
N ASP A 348 -3.49 10.09 -16.64
CA ASP A 348 -4.54 10.99 -17.12
C ASP A 348 -5.76 10.25 -17.71
N GLY A 349 -5.51 9.16 -18.45
CA GLY A 349 -6.56 8.42 -19.15
C GLY A 349 -7.35 7.39 -18.33
N SER A 350 -6.92 7.11 -17.09
CA SER A 350 -7.53 6.05 -16.27
C SER A 350 -8.82 6.48 -15.57
N LEU A 351 -9.79 5.57 -15.50
CA LEU A 351 -11.11 5.84 -14.92
C LEU A 351 -11.08 6.06 -13.39
N CYS A 352 -10.23 5.32 -12.68
CA CYS A 352 -10.19 5.29 -11.22
C CYS A 352 -8.78 5.57 -10.69
N ALA A 353 -8.69 5.82 -9.39
CA ALA A 353 -7.44 6.17 -8.72
C ALA A 353 -6.37 5.07 -8.83
N LEU A 354 -6.75 3.78 -8.90
CA LEU A 354 -5.81 2.68 -9.12
C LEU A 354 -5.06 2.89 -10.44
N GLY A 355 -5.78 3.02 -11.56
CA GLY A 355 -5.12 3.26 -12.86
C GLY A 355 -4.37 4.60 -12.89
N GLY A 356 -4.92 5.63 -12.23
CA GLY A 356 -4.30 6.95 -12.13
C GLY A 356 -2.96 6.97 -11.39
N SER A 357 -2.80 6.09 -10.40
CA SER A 357 -1.58 5.99 -9.56
C SER A 357 -0.69 4.80 -9.89
N ALA A 358 -1.16 3.83 -10.68
CA ALA A 358 -0.39 2.66 -11.06
C ALA A 358 0.99 2.94 -11.68
N PRO A 359 1.20 4.04 -12.42
CA PRO A 359 2.53 4.39 -12.93
C PRO A 359 3.51 4.93 -11.88
N ASN A 360 3.04 5.39 -10.72
CA ASN A 360 3.87 6.01 -9.67
C ASN A 360 5.11 5.22 -9.26
N PRO A 361 5.06 3.89 -9.00
CA PRO A 361 6.26 3.14 -8.65
C PRO A 361 7.32 3.24 -9.75
N VAL A 362 6.92 3.25 -11.03
CA VAL A 362 7.84 3.37 -12.17
C VAL A 362 8.37 4.80 -12.33
N LEU A 363 7.48 5.79 -12.26
CA LEU A 363 7.87 7.20 -12.43
C LEU A 363 8.78 7.68 -11.29
N SER A 364 8.51 7.24 -10.05
CA SER A 364 9.34 7.58 -8.90
C SER A 364 10.71 6.90 -8.94
N THR A 365 10.78 5.62 -9.35
CA THR A 365 12.08 4.95 -9.48
C THR A 365 12.90 5.48 -10.64
N ILE A 366 12.30 5.86 -11.77
CA ILE A 366 13.00 6.58 -12.85
C ILE A 366 13.49 7.94 -12.35
N ARG A 367 12.67 8.70 -11.60
CA ARG A 367 13.04 10.02 -11.07
C ARG A 367 14.24 9.97 -10.12
N TYR A 368 14.32 8.94 -9.28
CA TYR A 368 15.30 8.88 -8.19
C TYR A 368 16.47 7.94 -8.44
N PHE A 369 16.31 6.95 -9.32
CA PHE A 369 17.27 5.86 -9.55
C PHE A 369 17.43 5.58 -11.06
N ARG A 370 17.36 6.61 -11.92
CA ARG A 370 17.50 6.49 -13.39
C ARG A 370 18.78 5.74 -13.77
N GLU A 371 19.85 5.94 -13.02
CA GLU A 371 21.14 5.29 -13.22
C GLU A 371 21.05 3.75 -13.15
N GLU A 372 20.12 3.19 -12.37
CA GLU A 372 19.91 1.75 -12.36
C GLU A 372 19.28 1.26 -13.66
N TYR A 373 18.31 2.00 -14.21
CA TYR A 373 17.72 1.69 -15.52
C TYR A 373 18.78 1.76 -16.62
N GLU A 374 19.62 2.80 -16.60
CA GLU A 374 20.71 2.96 -17.56
C GLU A 374 21.75 1.84 -17.45
N ALA A 375 22.11 1.40 -16.24
CA ALA A 375 23.00 0.26 -16.04
C ALA A 375 22.40 -1.05 -16.61
N HIS A 376 21.09 -1.25 -16.46
CA HIS A 376 20.43 -2.44 -17.02
C HIS A 376 20.42 -2.41 -18.56
N ILE A 377 20.18 -1.24 -19.16
CA ILE A 377 20.06 -1.07 -20.61
C ILE A 377 21.42 -1.02 -21.31
N LYS A 378 22.36 -0.21 -20.82
CA LYS A 378 23.64 0.09 -21.49
C LYS A 378 24.77 -0.84 -21.06
N GLU A 379 24.84 -1.15 -19.77
CA GLU A 379 25.91 -2.01 -19.22
C GLU A 379 25.52 -3.49 -19.18
N HIS A 380 24.25 -3.81 -19.42
CA HIS A 380 23.69 -5.15 -19.19
C HIS A 380 24.06 -5.70 -17.80
N ARG A 381 23.97 -4.83 -16.79
CA ARG A 381 24.38 -5.13 -15.41
C ARG A 381 23.32 -4.68 -14.42
N CYS A 382 23.04 -5.51 -13.42
CA CYS A 382 22.17 -5.16 -12.30
C CYS A 382 23.02 -4.74 -11.09
N PRO A 383 23.06 -3.44 -10.70
CA PRO A 383 23.91 -2.98 -9.59
C PRO A 383 23.60 -3.65 -8.25
N ALA A 384 22.33 -3.98 -8.01
CA ALA A 384 21.88 -4.65 -6.78
C ALA A 384 22.06 -6.19 -6.82
N GLY A 385 22.40 -6.77 -7.98
CA GLY A 385 22.63 -8.21 -8.10
C GLY A 385 21.36 -9.08 -8.09
N VAL A 386 20.18 -8.50 -8.28
CA VAL A 386 18.87 -9.19 -8.18
C VAL A 386 18.46 -9.83 -9.51
N CYS A 387 18.60 -9.10 -10.62
CA CYS A 387 18.13 -9.55 -11.93
C CYS A 387 19.07 -10.62 -12.50
N LYS A 388 18.67 -11.90 -12.43
CA LYS A 388 19.50 -13.06 -12.82
C LYS A 388 20.08 -12.97 -14.24
N ALA A 389 19.37 -12.34 -15.17
CA ALA A 389 19.82 -12.16 -16.55
C ALA A 389 20.98 -11.17 -16.71
N LEU A 390 21.24 -10.35 -15.69
CA LEU A 390 22.16 -9.21 -15.71
C LEU A 390 23.28 -9.33 -14.68
N ILE A 391 23.42 -10.49 -14.04
CA ILE A 391 24.49 -10.74 -13.09
C ILE A 391 25.54 -11.67 -13.67
N THR A 392 26.77 -11.45 -13.26
CA THR A 392 27.87 -12.37 -13.47
C THR A 392 28.46 -12.77 -12.12
N TYR A 393 28.97 -14.00 -12.03
CA TYR A 393 29.72 -14.42 -10.85
C TYR A 393 31.20 -14.26 -11.11
N GLY A 394 31.90 -13.64 -10.16
CA GLY A 394 33.35 -13.53 -10.14
C GLY A 394 33.93 -14.19 -8.89
N ILE A 395 35.18 -14.65 -8.98
CA ILE A 395 35.93 -15.16 -7.84
C ILE A 395 36.97 -14.13 -7.42
N ASP A 396 36.97 -13.80 -6.14
CA ASP A 396 37.97 -12.97 -5.48
C ASP A 396 39.22 -13.83 -5.22
N ALA A 397 40.30 -13.51 -5.92
CA ALA A 397 41.53 -14.30 -5.85
C ALA A 397 42.20 -14.26 -4.48
N GLU A 398 42.00 -13.19 -3.70
CA GLU A 398 42.61 -13.03 -2.38
C GLU A 398 41.91 -13.89 -1.32
N LYS A 399 40.58 -14.04 -1.44
CA LYS A 399 39.77 -14.85 -0.52
C LYS A 399 39.68 -16.32 -0.92
N CYS A 400 39.92 -16.64 -2.19
CA CYS A 400 39.75 -17.99 -2.69
C CYS A 400 40.89 -18.92 -2.24
N THR A 401 40.56 -19.93 -1.44
CA THR A 401 41.53 -20.94 -0.96
C THR A 401 41.74 -22.11 -1.93
N GLY A 402 41.05 -22.14 -3.08
CA GLY A 402 41.15 -23.23 -4.06
C GLY A 402 40.65 -24.58 -3.54
N CYS A 403 39.58 -24.57 -2.72
CA CYS A 403 39.07 -25.77 -2.02
C CYS A 403 38.32 -26.78 -2.90
N GLY A 404 37.96 -26.43 -4.14
CA GLY A 404 37.27 -27.33 -5.08
C GLY A 404 35.74 -27.40 -4.95
N VAL A 405 35.14 -26.87 -3.87
CA VAL A 405 33.69 -27.05 -3.60
C VAL A 405 32.82 -26.43 -4.70
N CYS A 406 33.13 -25.19 -5.11
CA CYS A 406 32.39 -24.49 -6.16
C CYS A 406 32.43 -25.20 -7.51
N VAL A 407 33.53 -25.91 -7.83
CA VAL A 407 33.65 -26.74 -9.04
C VAL A 407 32.72 -27.95 -8.98
N LYS A 408 32.65 -28.62 -7.82
CA LYS A 408 31.81 -29.83 -7.65
C LYS A 408 30.32 -29.54 -7.76
N VAL A 409 29.87 -28.39 -7.26
CA VAL A 409 28.44 -28.03 -7.28
C VAL A 409 28.00 -27.40 -8.61
N CYS A 410 28.93 -27.10 -9.52
CA CYS A 410 28.61 -26.46 -10.79
C CYS A 410 28.14 -27.49 -11.81
N ALA A 411 26.81 -27.60 -11.98
CA ALA A 411 26.20 -28.54 -12.91
C ALA A 411 26.66 -28.37 -14.38
N THR A 412 26.98 -27.13 -14.79
CA THR A 412 27.43 -26.82 -16.15
C THR A 412 28.95 -26.81 -16.30
N GLN A 413 29.69 -27.18 -15.27
CA GLN A 413 31.17 -27.19 -15.27
C GLN A 413 31.78 -25.84 -15.69
N ALA A 414 31.11 -24.75 -15.35
CA ALA A 414 31.53 -23.39 -15.66
C ALA A 414 32.69 -22.88 -14.79
N ILE A 415 33.11 -23.62 -13.75
CA ILE A 415 34.17 -23.20 -12.84
C ILE A 415 35.39 -24.09 -13.03
N THR A 416 36.54 -23.50 -13.32
CA THR A 416 37.82 -24.19 -13.51
C THR A 416 38.86 -23.67 -12.55
N GLY A 417 39.78 -24.53 -12.11
CA GLY A 417 40.89 -24.12 -11.24
C GLY A 417 41.59 -25.30 -10.59
N GLU A 418 42.86 -25.09 -10.24
CA GLU A 418 43.69 -26.08 -9.55
C GLU A 418 43.53 -25.99 -8.02
N LYS A 419 43.79 -27.09 -7.32
CA LYS A 419 43.82 -27.08 -5.85
C LYS A 419 44.81 -26.04 -5.34
N LYS A 420 44.40 -25.30 -4.30
CA LYS A 420 45.19 -24.23 -3.67
C LYS A 420 45.49 -23.01 -4.57
N LYS A 421 44.82 -22.88 -5.72
CA LYS A 421 44.85 -21.66 -6.55
C LYS A 421 43.44 -21.07 -6.67
N ALA A 422 43.37 -19.77 -6.92
CA ALA A 422 42.09 -19.11 -7.21
C ALA A 422 41.45 -19.72 -8.46
N HIS A 423 40.17 -20.07 -8.37
CA HIS A 423 39.42 -20.59 -9.51
C HIS A 423 38.87 -19.45 -10.38
N VAL A 424 38.45 -19.77 -11.59
CA VAL A 424 37.86 -18.85 -12.57
C VAL A 424 36.49 -19.37 -13.00
N ILE A 425 35.55 -18.45 -13.22
CA ILE A 425 34.22 -18.76 -13.74
C ILE A 425 34.17 -18.36 -15.21
N ASP A 426 33.91 -19.33 -16.07
CA ASP A 426 33.56 -19.16 -17.48
C ASP A 426 32.15 -18.59 -17.57
N LYS A 427 32.05 -17.35 -18.06
CA LYS A 427 30.78 -16.61 -18.13
C LYS A 427 29.82 -17.21 -19.14
N ASP A 428 30.32 -17.81 -20.21
CA ASP A 428 29.49 -18.33 -21.31
C ASP A 428 28.82 -19.66 -20.93
N LYS A 429 29.45 -20.43 -20.04
CA LYS A 429 28.89 -21.68 -19.49
C LYS A 429 28.05 -21.47 -18.23
N CYS A 430 28.16 -20.31 -17.59
CA CYS A 430 27.51 -20.06 -16.31
C CYS A 430 26.01 -19.78 -16.51
N THR A 431 25.15 -20.66 -15.98
CA THR A 431 23.68 -20.46 -15.95
C THR A 431 23.21 -19.56 -14.81
N ARG A 432 24.16 -18.97 -14.08
CA ARG A 432 23.95 -18.01 -13.00
C ARG A 432 23.03 -18.56 -11.88
N CYS A 433 23.12 -19.86 -11.60
CA CYS A 433 22.24 -20.54 -10.64
C CYS A 433 22.51 -20.23 -9.16
N GLY A 434 23.65 -19.63 -8.83
CA GLY A 434 24.00 -19.28 -7.44
C GLY A 434 24.47 -20.44 -6.55
N ALA A 435 24.52 -21.68 -7.05
CA ALA A 435 24.98 -22.82 -6.25
C ALA A 435 26.43 -22.65 -5.74
N CYS A 436 27.27 -21.97 -6.53
CA CYS A 436 28.66 -21.71 -6.17
C CYS A 436 28.76 -20.72 -4.99
N ILE A 437 28.03 -19.61 -5.00
CA ILE A 437 28.08 -18.61 -3.91
C ILE A 437 27.53 -19.18 -2.60
N GLN A 438 26.43 -19.95 -2.64
CA GLN A 438 25.84 -20.59 -1.47
C GLN A 438 26.76 -21.64 -0.81
N SER A 439 27.64 -22.27 -1.58
CA SER A 439 28.57 -23.30 -1.09
C SER A 439 29.94 -22.76 -0.67
N CYS A 440 30.22 -21.48 -0.96
CA CYS A 440 31.49 -20.86 -0.62
C CYS A 440 31.50 -20.43 0.86
N LYS A 441 32.32 -21.09 1.69
CA LYS A 441 32.50 -20.73 3.11
C LYS A 441 33.45 -19.56 3.38
N PHE A 442 34.03 -18.99 2.32
CA PHE A 442 35.09 -17.97 2.40
C PHE A 442 34.65 -16.62 1.81
N ASP A 443 33.38 -16.50 1.41
CA ASP A 443 32.84 -15.31 0.73
C ASP A 443 33.70 -14.86 -0.47
N ALA A 444 34.31 -15.82 -1.15
CA ALA A 444 35.22 -15.60 -2.27
C ALA A 444 34.49 -15.47 -3.61
N ILE A 445 33.17 -15.67 -3.65
CA ILE A 445 32.36 -15.53 -4.86
C ILE A 445 31.52 -14.26 -4.75
N LYS A 446 31.70 -13.34 -5.69
CA LYS A 446 31.01 -12.05 -5.75
C LYS A 446 30.06 -12.03 -6.93
N VAL A 447 28.88 -11.44 -6.71
CA VAL A 447 27.97 -11.05 -7.79
C VAL A 447 28.51 -9.74 -8.38
N LYS A 448 28.61 -9.67 -9.70
CA LYS A 448 29.11 -8.52 -10.46
C LYS A 448 28.12 -8.09 -11.52
#